data_AF-A0A355QIX1-F1
#
_entry.id   AF-A0A355QIX1-F1
#
_cell.length_a   1.000
_cell.length_b   1.000
_cell.length_c   1.000
_cell.angle_alpha   90.00
_cell.angle_beta   90.00
_cell.angle_gamma   90.00
#
_symmetry.space_group_name_H-M   'P 1'
#
loop_
_entity.id
_entity.type
_entity.pdbx_description
1 polymer ?
#
loop_
_entity_poly.entity_id
_entity_poly.type
_entity_poly.pdbx_seq_one_letter_code
_entity_poly.pdbx_strand_id
1 'polypeptide(L)' 'EVLAGGSALAEAASTAEVVVNGVVGFAGLPVTLAALESGRRLCLANKESLIAAGPVVR' A
#
# COMPACT_ATOMS: atom_id res chain seq x y z
N GLU A 1 -10.36 14.41 -7.10
CA GLU A 1 -9.09 15.11 -6.79
C GLU A 1 -7.96 14.48 -7.62
N VAL A 2 -6.89 15.22 -7.90
CA VAL A 2 -5.72 14.70 -8.61
C VAL A 2 -4.52 14.79 -7.67
N LEU A 3 -3.91 13.64 -7.36
CA LEU A 3 -2.70 13.53 -6.55
C LEU A 3 -1.51 13.16 -7.43
N ALA A 4 -0.34 13.70 -7.14
CA ALA A 4 0.89 13.43 -7.89
C ALA A 4 2.14 13.44 -6.98
N GLY A 5 3.20 12.78 -7.42
CA GLY A 5 4.45 12.65 -6.66
C GLY A 5 4.57 11.32 -5.92
N GLY A 6 5.72 11.13 -5.25
CA GLY A 6 6.08 9.83 -4.65
C GLY A 6 5.16 9.35 -3.53
N SER A 7 4.45 10.26 -2.84
CA SER A 7 3.51 9.94 -1.77
C SER A 7 2.08 9.70 -2.25
N ALA A 8 1.74 10.08 -3.49
CA ALA A 8 0.36 10.15 -3.95
C ALA A 8 -0.39 8.82 -3.85
N LEU A 9 0.28 7.69 -4.12
CA LEU A 9 -0.34 6.37 -4.02
C LEU A 9 -0.61 5.94 -2.58
N ALA A 10 0.29 6.29 -1.64
CA ALA A 10 0.11 6.01 -0.22
C ALA A 10 -1.02 6.87 0.37
N GLU A 11 -1.07 8.14 -0.02
CA GLU A 11 -2.16 9.07 0.35
C GLU A 11 -3.51 8.54 -0.15
N ALA A 12 -3.60 8.18 -1.43
CA ALA A 12 -4.81 7.58 -1.99
C ALA A 12 -5.25 6.31 -1.24
N ALA A 13 -4.29 5.43 -0.90
CA ALA A 13 -4.57 4.18 -0.18
C ALA A 13 -5.16 4.39 1.22
N SER A 14 -4.84 5.50 1.91
CA SER A 14 -5.38 5.78 3.25
C SER A 14 -6.88 6.12 3.25
N THR A 15 -7.40 6.61 2.12
CA THR A 15 -8.78 7.09 2.00
C THR A 15 -9.77 6.02 1.54
N ALA A 16 -9.30 4.95 0.88
CA ALA A 16 -10.14 3.91 0.32
C ALA A 16 -10.53 2.84 1.35
N GLU A 17 -11.74 2.30 1.30
CA GLU A 17 -12.16 1.20 2.19
C GLU A 17 -11.46 -0.13 1.85
N VAL A 18 -11.25 -0.38 0.55
CA VAL A 18 -10.53 -1.53 0.02
C VAL A 18 -9.41 -1.04 -0.91
N VAL A 19 -8.20 -1.54 -0.71
CA VAL A 19 -7.01 -1.19 -1.49
C VAL A 19 -6.49 -2.45 -2.19
N VAL A 20 -6.44 -2.44 -3.52
CA VAL A 20 -5.75 -3.48 -4.29
C VAL A 20 -4.36 -2.98 -4.64
N ASN A 21 -3.34 -3.46 -3.94
CA ASN A 21 -1.97 -3.04 -4.19
C ASN A 21 -1.29 -3.95 -5.23
N GLY A 22 -1.26 -3.49 -6.47
CA GLY A 22 -0.55 -4.12 -7.60
C GLY A 22 0.74 -3.40 -8.02
N VAL A 23 1.22 -2.42 -7.25
CA VAL A 23 2.49 -1.74 -7.54
C VAL A 23 3.62 -2.75 -7.37
N VAL A 24 4.44 -2.96 -8.39
CA VAL A 24 5.51 -3.97 -8.37
C VAL A 24 6.74 -3.51 -7.58
N GLY A 25 7.51 -4.47 -7.07
CA GLY A 25 8.76 -4.20 -6.39
C GLY A 25 8.59 -3.51 -5.04
N PHE A 26 9.68 -2.93 -4.52
CA PHE A 26 9.67 -2.26 -3.21
C PHE A 26 8.87 -0.95 -3.20
N ALA A 27 8.64 -0.35 -4.37
CA ALA A 27 7.82 0.86 -4.51
C ALA A 27 6.35 0.66 -4.05
N GLY A 28 5.88 -0.59 -4.00
CA GLY A 28 4.55 -0.92 -3.48
C GLY A 28 4.46 -0.92 -1.95
N LEU A 29 5.58 -0.98 -1.22
CA LEU A 29 5.56 -1.10 0.24
C LEU A 29 4.88 0.09 0.93
N PRO A 30 5.14 1.37 0.58
CA PRO A 30 4.44 2.50 1.18
C PRO A 30 2.92 2.45 1.00
N VAL A 31 2.43 1.92 -0.13
CA VAL A 31 1.00 1.74 -0.39
C VAL A 31 0.41 0.65 0.50
N THR A 32 1.13 -0.47 0.66
CA THR A 32 0.77 -1.56 1.59
C THR A 32 0.66 -1.03 3.02
N LEU A 33 1.68 -0.32 3.51
CA LEU A 33 1.71 0.19 4.88
C LEU A 33 0.61 1.23 5.12
N ALA A 34 0.44 2.20 4.22
CA ALA A 34 -0.59 3.22 4.36
C ALA A 34 -2.02 2.65 4.42
N ALA A 35 -2.31 1.61 3.63
CA ALA A 35 -3.60 0.92 3.68
C ALA A 35 -3.83 0.25 5.05
N LEU A 36 -2.84 -0.48 5.56
CA LEU A 36 -2.93 -1.19 6.84
C LEU A 36 -2.98 -0.23 8.04
N GLU A 37 -2.12 0.78 8.08
CA GLU A 37 -2.10 1.81 9.12
C GLU A 37 -3.42 2.59 9.20
N SER A 38 -4.10 2.75 8.06
CA SER A 38 -5.42 3.39 7.98
C SER A 38 -6.59 2.44 8.27
N GLY A 39 -6.31 1.20 8.67
CA GLY A 39 -7.31 0.18 8.99
C GLY A 39 -8.13 -0.29 7.78
N ARG A 40 -7.58 -0.17 6.56
CA ARG A 40 -8.27 -0.52 5.32
C ARG A 40 -8.08 -1.98 4.95
N ARG A 41 -9.02 -2.52 4.18
CA ARG A 41 -8.88 -3.88 3.65
C ARG A 41 -7.86 -3.89 2.53
N LEU A 42 -6.72 -4.53 2.75
CA LEU A 42 -5.68 -4.69 1.74
C LEU A 42 -5.84 -6.01 0.97
N CYS A 43 -6.00 -5.91 -0.34
CA CYS A 43 -5.82 -7.00 -1.30
C CYS A 43 -4.41 -6.90 -1.88
N LEU A 44 -3.48 -7.67 -1.32
CA LEU A 44 -2.06 -7.59 -1.65
C LEU A 44 -1.70 -8.47 -2.86
N ALA A 45 -1.32 -7.84 -3.97
CA ALA A 45 -0.79 -8.52 -5.17
C ALA A 45 0.74 -8.33 -5.33
N ASN A 46 1.37 -7.56 -4.44
CA ASN A 46 2.82 -7.34 -4.41
C ASN A 46 3.49 -8.30 -3.42
N LYS A 47 4.29 -9.25 -3.93
CA LYS A 47 5.00 -10.22 -3.07
C LYS A 47 6.18 -9.59 -2.31
N GLU A 48 6.83 -8.58 -2.89
CA GLU A 48 7.99 -7.92 -2.28
C GLU A 48 7.67 -7.28 -0.93
N SER A 49 6.43 -6.80 -0.73
CA SER A 49 5.98 -6.26 0.56
C SER A 49 6.06 -7.31 1.67
N LEU A 50 5.64 -8.55 1.40
CA LEU A 50 5.75 -9.65 2.37
C LEU A 50 7.19 -10.13 2.55
N ILE A 51 7.96 -10.17 1.47
CA ILE A 51 9.36 -10.64 1.52
C ILE A 51 10.24 -9.64 2.27
N ALA A 52 10.11 -8.35 1.98
CA ALA A 52 10.96 -7.31 2.53
C ALA A 52 10.51 -6.82 3.92
N ALA A 53 9.20 -6.88 4.20
CA ALA A 53 8.61 -6.26 5.38
C ALA A 53 7.55 -7.14 6.07
N GLY A 54 7.57 -8.46 5.84
CA GLY A 54 6.56 -9.40 6.37
C GLY A 54 6.20 -9.24 7.86
N PRO A 55 7.16 -8.98 8.78
CA PRO A 55 6.82 -8.76 10.19
C PRO A 55 5.91 -7.57 10.48
N VAL A 56 5.91 -6.55 9.60
CA VAL A 56 5.12 -5.31 9.75
C VAL A 56 3.92 -5.25 8.80
N VAL A 57 3.82 -6.15 7.82
CA VAL A 57 2.64 -6.30 6.95
C VAL A 57 1.65 -7.25 7.62
N ARG A 58 0.79 -6.70 8.49
CA ARG A 58 -0.19 -7.45 9.31
C ARG A 58 -1.55 -6.78 9.35
#